data_AF-A0A0B5FTY8-F1
#
_entry.id   AF-A0A0B5FTY8-F1
#
_cell.length_a   1.000
_cell.length_b   1.000
_cell.length_c   1.000
_cell.angle_alpha   90.00
_cell.angle_beta   90.00
_cell.angle_gamma   90.00
#
_symmetry.space_group_name_H-M   'P 1'
#
loop_
_entity.id
_entity.type
_entity.pdbx_description
1 polymer ?
#
loop_
_entity_poly.entity_id
_entity_poly.type
_entity_poly.pdbx_seq_one_letter_code
_entity_poly.pdbx_strand_id
1 'polypeptide(L)'
;MAFERWEKVGQTINNRVTIWKQGQINVSPGAVNLYGLDKAKTASLFFDPERRLIGLKFHDTLDEPHTVALSWRDKGGFGLGVKKFLDYYGIDYQQTRRYALHHNTEEDLFVIDLNAPEKDKEPEQEQNSSDINDADEQKTEIDNSESNSDSENEESSAPGDKAADFSAVEAYTGF
;
A
#
# COMPACT_ATOMS: atom_id res chain seq x y z
N MET A 1 -2.58 40.69 -5.89
CA MET A 1 -2.08 39.49 -5.20
C MET A 1 -3.11 38.40 -5.42
N ALA A 2 -2.72 37.25 -5.98
CA ALA A 2 -3.63 36.14 -6.27
C ALA A 2 -3.25 34.97 -5.35
N PHE A 3 -4.24 34.48 -4.59
CA PHE A 3 -4.09 33.26 -3.79
C PHE A 3 -4.56 32.07 -4.64
N GLU A 4 -3.82 30.97 -4.57
CA GLU A 4 -4.20 29.72 -5.22
C GLU A 4 -5.04 28.88 -4.27
N ARG A 5 -6.15 28.33 -4.77
CA ARG A 5 -6.98 27.39 -4.01
C ARG A 5 -6.24 26.07 -3.89
N TRP A 6 -6.07 25.57 -2.68
CA TRP A 6 -5.52 24.24 -2.46
C TRP A 6 -6.52 23.17 -2.96
N GLU A 7 -6.16 22.45 -4.02
CA GLU A 7 -6.98 21.37 -4.59
C GLU A 7 -6.45 19.97 -4.27
N LYS A 8 -5.19 19.86 -3.81
CA LYS A 8 -4.51 18.57 -3.59
C LYS A 8 -4.74 18.02 -2.18
N VAL A 9 -6.00 17.83 -1.81
CA VAL A 9 -6.37 17.20 -0.54
C VAL A 9 -5.99 15.71 -0.58
N GLY A 10 -5.10 15.26 0.33
CA GLY A 10 -4.76 13.85 0.52
C GLY A 10 -3.46 13.35 -0.13
N GLN A 11 -2.68 14.21 -0.81
CA GLN A 11 -1.35 13.81 -1.29
C GLN A 11 -0.29 14.05 -0.20
N THR A 12 0.07 12.98 0.51
CA THR A 12 1.26 13.01 1.39
C THR A 12 2.51 12.82 0.54
N ILE A 13 3.40 13.81 0.53
CA ILE A 13 4.73 13.68 -0.06
C ILE A 13 5.53 12.76 0.84
N ASN A 14 5.63 11.49 0.46
CA ASN A 14 6.39 10.49 1.17
C ASN A 14 7.38 9.83 0.21
N ASN A 15 8.68 10.08 0.38
CA ASN A 15 9.75 9.50 -0.42
C ASN A 15 10.13 8.08 0.06
N ARG A 16 9.14 7.28 0.44
CA ARG A 16 9.35 5.96 1.03
C ARG A 16 9.34 4.84 0.01
N VAL A 17 10.18 3.86 0.26
CA VAL A 17 10.19 2.55 -0.38
C VAL A 17 9.98 1.45 0.68
N THR A 18 9.34 0.35 0.31
CA THR A 18 9.10 -0.78 1.22
C THR A 18 9.62 -2.06 0.61
N ILE A 19 10.47 -2.78 1.34
CA ILE A 19 10.86 -4.16 1.00
C ILE A 19 9.86 -5.10 1.67
N TRP A 20 9.12 -5.86 0.86
CA TRP A 20 8.07 -6.77 1.30
C TRP A 20 8.59 -8.19 1.52
N LYS A 21 7.92 -8.94 2.39
CA LYS A 21 8.24 -10.35 2.69
C LYS A 21 8.28 -11.30 1.50
N GLN A 22 7.63 -10.93 0.39
CA GLN A 22 7.62 -11.71 -0.85
C GLN A 22 8.85 -11.45 -1.73
N GLY A 23 9.80 -10.64 -1.28
CA GLY A 23 10.97 -10.25 -2.08
C GLY A 23 10.62 -9.22 -3.15
N GLN A 24 9.73 -8.29 -2.83
CA GLN A 24 9.35 -7.18 -3.70
C GLN A 24 9.77 -5.85 -3.10
N ILE A 25 10.26 -4.94 -3.94
CA ILE A 25 10.48 -3.54 -3.58
C ILE A 25 9.27 -2.75 -4.07
N ASN A 26 8.62 -1.99 -3.19
CA ASN A 26 7.46 -1.17 -3.53
C ASN A 26 7.76 0.30 -3.29
N VAL A 27 7.67 1.10 -4.35
CA VAL A 27 7.85 2.54 -4.32
C VAL A 27 6.50 3.20 -4.10
N SER A 28 6.43 4.12 -3.13
CA SER A 28 5.18 4.80 -2.82
C SER A 28 4.79 5.80 -3.93
N PRO A 29 3.49 6.09 -4.13
CA PRO A 29 3.05 7.11 -5.08
C PRO A 29 3.68 8.49 -4.80
N GLY A 30 3.94 8.81 -3.53
CA GLY A 30 4.62 10.05 -3.14
C GLY A 30 6.04 10.13 -3.67
N ALA A 31 6.78 9.02 -3.63
CA ALA A 31 8.13 8.94 -4.18
C ALA A 31 8.11 9.01 -5.72
N VAL A 32 7.15 8.34 -6.36
CA VAL A 32 6.98 8.42 -7.82
C VAL A 32 6.76 9.86 -8.29
N ASN A 33 5.84 10.58 -7.63
CA ASN A 33 5.54 11.97 -7.98
C ASN A 33 6.70 12.92 -7.65
N LEU A 34 7.39 12.70 -6.52
CA LEU A 34 8.51 13.54 -6.11
C LEU A 34 9.69 13.44 -7.07
N TYR A 35 9.95 12.24 -7.60
CA TYR A 35 11.10 11.95 -8.44
C TYR A 35 10.77 11.84 -9.93
N GLY A 36 9.52 12.11 -10.34
CA GLY A 36 9.12 12.07 -11.75
C GLY A 36 9.26 10.69 -12.40
N LEU A 37 8.91 9.63 -11.66
CA LEU A 37 9.06 8.24 -12.11
C LEU A 37 7.83 7.70 -12.85
N ASP A 38 6.89 8.55 -13.24
CA ASP A 38 5.60 8.20 -13.88
C ASP A 38 5.76 7.46 -15.21
N LYS A 39 6.89 7.68 -15.90
CA LYS A 39 7.19 7.05 -17.20
C LYS A 39 8.07 5.82 -17.09
N ALA A 40 8.56 5.48 -15.90
CA ALA A 40 9.43 4.35 -15.72
C ALA A 40 8.69 3.04 -16.06
N LYS A 41 9.37 2.13 -16.75
CA LYS A 41 8.84 0.82 -17.12
C LYS A 41 9.71 -0.32 -16.62
N THR A 42 11.01 -0.10 -16.52
CA THR A 42 11.97 -1.08 -16.01
C THR A 42 12.93 -0.42 -15.03
N ALA A 43 13.66 -1.24 -14.27
CA ALA A 43 14.76 -0.78 -13.45
C ALA A 43 15.96 -1.72 -13.46
N SER A 44 17.16 -1.15 -13.47
CA SER A 44 18.40 -1.86 -13.15
C SER A 44 18.65 -1.83 -11.65
N LEU A 45 19.18 -2.95 -11.12
CA LEU A 45 19.48 -3.12 -9.69
C LEU A 45 20.99 -3.15 -9.47
N PHE A 46 21.44 -2.39 -8.48
CA PHE A 46 22.84 -2.33 -8.04
C PHE A 46 22.91 -2.63 -6.55
N PHE A 47 24.00 -3.25 -6.10
CA PHE A 47 24.24 -3.50 -4.69
C PHE A 47 25.66 -3.09 -4.32
N ASP A 48 25.78 -2.29 -3.26
CA ASP A 48 27.03 -1.99 -2.59
C ASP A 48 27.13 -2.88 -1.33
N PRO A 49 27.99 -3.92 -1.33
CA PRO A 49 28.12 -4.83 -0.19
C PRO A 49 28.84 -4.19 1.01
N GLU A 50 29.70 -3.20 0.79
CA GLU A 50 30.47 -2.57 1.86
C GLU A 50 29.58 -1.65 2.69
N ARG A 51 28.76 -0.86 2.01
CA ARG A 51 27.85 0.10 2.64
C ARG A 51 26.45 -0.44 2.86
N ARG A 52 26.16 -1.63 2.31
CA ARG A 52 24.83 -2.26 2.31
C ARG A 52 23.75 -1.37 1.69
N LEU A 53 24.04 -0.83 0.52
CA LEU A 53 23.13 0.04 -0.23
C LEU A 53 22.53 -0.71 -1.43
N ILE A 54 21.26 -0.48 -1.71
CA ILE A 54 20.63 -0.88 -2.97
C ILE A 54 20.52 0.36 -3.85
N GLY A 55 21.10 0.30 -5.04
CA GLY A 55 20.91 1.29 -6.10
C GLY A 55 19.84 0.84 -7.08
N LEU A 56 18.96 1.75 -7.48
CA LEU A 56 17.94 1.55 -8.49
C LEU A 56 18.14 2.60 -9.58
N LYS A 57 18.20 2.17 -10.83
CA LYS A 57 18.14 3.06 -11.98
C LYS A 57 16.88 2.76 -12.78
N PHE A 58 16.03 3.76 -12.98
CA PHE A 58 14.77 3.60 -13.68
C PHE A 58 14.90 3.99 -15.14
N HIS A 59 14.22 3.25 -16.01
CA HIS A 59 14.26 3.45 -17.46
C HIS A 59 12.86 3.42 -18.04
N ASP A 60 12.63 4.14 -19.14
CA ASP A 60 11.33 4.24 -19.82
C ASP A 60 11.13 3.20 -20.94
N THR A 61 12.14 2.36 -21.18
CA THR A 61 12.15 1.29 -22.19
C THR A 61 12.04 -0.10 -21.58
N LEU A 62 11.40 -1.02 -22.32
CA LEU A 62 11.23 -2.42 -21.91
C LEU A 62 12.40 -3.33 -22.33
N ASP A 63 13.18 -2.90 -23.33
CA ASP A 63 14.15 -3.75 -24.03
C ASP A 63 15.58 -3.65 -23.44
N GLU A 64 15.73 -3.05 -22.27
CA GLU A 64 17.05 -2.96 -21.65
C GLU A 64 17.48 -4.30 -21.04
N PRO A 65 18.68 -4.81 -21.40
CA PRO A 65 19.19 -6.05 -20.84
C PRO A 65 19.46 -5.91 -19.34
N HIS A 66 19.26 -7.00 -18.60
CA HIS A 66 19.49 -7.06 -17.15
C HIS A 66 18.61 -6.13 -16.29
N THR A 67 17.43 -5.78 -16.79
CA THR A 67 16.44 -4.97 -16.04
C THR A 67 15.29 -5.81 -15.50
N VAL A 68 14.58 -5.26 -14.51
CA VAL A 68 13.37 -5.82 -13.92
C VAL A 68 12.18 -4.94 -14.30
N ALA A 69 11.12 -5.53 -14.83
CA ALA A 69 9.90 -4.80 -15.17
C ALA A 69 9.18 -4.27 -13.92
N LEU A 70 8.65 -3.05 -14.02
CA LEU A 70 7.82 -2.44 -12.99
C LEU A 70 6.38 -2.95 -13.08
N SER A 71 5.78 -3.25 -11.93
CA SER A 71 4.35 -3.57 -11.79
C SER A 71 3.62 -2.37 -11.19
N TRP A 72 2.93 -1.62 -12.04
CA TRP A 72 2.17 -0.44 -11.65
C TRP A 72 0.90 -0.81 -10.87
N ARG A 73 0.56 0.00 -9.87
CA ARG A 73 -0.64 -0.12 -9.04
C ARG A 73 -1.61 1.01 -9.36
N ASP A 74 -2.91 0.76 -9.23
CA ASP A 74 -3.97 1.73 -9.56
C ASP A 74 -3.83 3.09 -8.88
N LYS A 75 -3.17 3.14 -7.72
CA LYS A 75 -2.96 4.36 -6.92
C LYS A 75 -1.63 5.09 -7.20
N GLY A 76 -0.94 4.76 -8.30
CA GLY A 76 0.25 5.51 -8.78
C GLY A 76 1.60 5.10 -8.20
N GLY A 77 1.65 4.06 -7.36
CA GLY A 77 2.90 3.43 -6.94
C GLY A 77 3.24 2.22 -7.82
N PHE A 78 4.44 1.68 -7.70
CA PHE A 78 4.82 0.46 -8.41
C PHE A 78 5.65 -0.48 -7.54
N GLY A 79 5.62 -1.76 -7.92
CA GLY A 79 6.43 -2.81 -7.32
C GLY A 79 7.45 -3.39 -8.31
N LEU A 80 8.56 -3.88 -7.78
CA LEU A 80 9.56 -4.65 -8.52
C LEU A 80 9.75 -6.00 -7.86
N GLY A 81 9.68 -7.07 -8.65
CA GLY A 81 9.99 -8.43 -8.20
C GLY A 81 11.50 -8.65 -8.16
N VAL A 82 12.11 -8.55 -6.98
CA VAL A 82 13.57 -8.58 -6.80
C VAL A 82 14.06 -9.73 -5.93
N LYS A 83 13.22 -10.75 -5.70
CA LYS A 83 13.51 -11.86 -4.79
C LYS A 83 14.87 -12.50 -5.06
N LYS A 84 15.17 -12.82 -6.33
CA LYS A 84 16.46 -13.43 -6.73
C LYS A 84 17.66 -12.53 -6.39
N PHE A 85 17.52 -11.21 -6.53
CA PHE A 85 18.54 -10.24 -6.18
C PHE A 85 18.77 -10.19 -4.67
N LEU A 86 17.68 -10.14 -3.88
CA LEU A 86 17.77 -10.13 -2.42
C LEU A 86 18.38 -11.43 -1.89
N ASP A 87 17.96 -12.58 -2.43
CA ASP A 87 18.51 -13.89 -2.08
C ASP A 87 20.01 -13.99 -2.41
N TYR A 88 20.41 -13.53 -3.60
CA TYR A 88 21.80 -13.59 -4.06
C TYR A 88 22.75 -12.78 -3.15
N TYR A 89 22.32 -11.60 -2.71
CA TYR A 89 23.12 -10.73 -1.84
C TYR A 89 22.88 -10.97 -0.33
N GLY A 90 22.07 -11.97 0.04
CA GLY A 90 21.80 -12.29 1.44
C GLY A 90 21.07 -11.19 2.21
N ILE A 91 20.26 -10.38 1.53
CA ILE A 91 19.50 -9.30 2.15
C ILE A 91 18.29 -9.91 2.85
N ASP A 92 18.17 -9.68 4.17
CA ASP A 92 17.04 -10.17 4.95
C ASP A 92 15.75 -9.40 4.63
N TYR A 93 14.76 -10.12 4.10
CA TYR A 93 13.41 -9.62 3.84
C TYR A 93 12.33 -10.45 4.56
N GLN A 94 12.66 -11.22 5.60
CA GLN A 94 11.66 -11.99 6.37
C GLN A 94 10.60 -11.10 7.04
N GLN A 95 10.93 -9.82 7.23
CA GLN A 95 10.02 -8.80 7.72
C GLN A 95 9.87 -7.68 6.69
N THR A 96 8.64 -7.15 6.59
CA THR A 96 8.41 -5.96 5.78
C THR A 96 9.10 -4.78 6.43
N ARG A 97 9.99 -4.10 5.71
CA ARG A 97 10.72 -2.92 6.20
C ARG A 97 10.55 -1.76 5.26
N ARG A 98 10.44 -0.56 5.83
CA ARG A 98 10.31 0.71 5.13
C ARG A 98 11.66 1.43 5.17
N TYR A 99 11.99 2.12 4.10
CA TYR A 99 13.24 2.87 3.97
C TYR A 99 12.95 4.18 3.25
N ALA A 100 13.78 5.17 3.52
CA ALA A 100 13.81 6.39 2.72
C ALA A 100 14.47 6.10 1.37
N LEU A 101 13.91 6.69 0.32
CA LEU A 101 14.51 6.71 -1.01
C LEU A 101 15.25 8.03 -1.18
N HIS A 102 16.53 7.95 -1.57
CA HIS A 102 17.35 9.11 -1.85
C HIS A 102 17.76 9.10 -3.32
N HIS A 103 17.71 10.25 -4.00
CA HIS A 103 18.24 10.36 -5.36
C HIS A 103 19.66 10.92 -5.29
N ASN A 104 20.63 10.15 -5.77
CA ASN A 104 21.98 10.61 -6.02
C ASN A 104 22.02 11.18 -7.44
N THR A 105 22.06 12.50 -7.55
CA THR A 105 22.05 13.21 -8.85
C THR A 105 23.37 13.06 -9.61
N GLU A 106 24.49 12.76 -8.94
CA GLU A 106 25.79 12.61 -9.61
C GLU A 106 25.85 11.32 -10.45
N GLU A 107 25.26 10.25 -9.94
CA GLU A 107 25.29 8.92 -10.57
C GLU A 107 23.95 8.55 -11.23
N ASP A 108 22.95 9.42 -11.10
CA ASP A 108 21.56 9.18 -11.50
C ASP A 108 21.02 7.84 -10.95
N LEU A 109 21.20 7.65 -9.65
CA LEU A 109 20.84 6.45 -8.92
C LEU A 109 19.93 6.76 -7.74
N PHE A 110 18.88 5.95 -7.59
CA PHE A 110 18.05 5.96 -6.40
C PHE A 110 18.58 4.97 -5.38
N VAL A 111 18.94 5.46 -4.22
CA VAL A 111 19.67 4.72 -3.19
C VAL A 111 18.73 4.41 -2.02
N ILE A 112 18.81 3.17 -1.56
CA ILE A 112 18.14 2.65 -0.36
C ILE A 112 19.22 2.19 0.60
N ASP A 113 19.25 2.77 1.81
CA ASP A 113 20.16 2.35 2.87
C ASP A 113 19.54 1.25 3.73
N LEU A 114 20.08 0.04 3.67
CA LEU A 114 19.57 -1.10 4.42
C LEU A 114 19.87 -1.04 5.92
N ASN A 115 20.79 -0.17 6.36
CA ASN A 115 21.14 -0.01 7.77
C ASN A 115 20.19 0.94 8.50
N ALA A 116 19.42 1.74 7.76
CA ALA A 116 18.54 2.77 8.31
C ALA A 116 17.06 2.53 7.96
N PRO A 117 16.43 1.45 8.48
CA PRO A 117 14.99 1.25 8.30
C PRO A 117 14.20 2.35 9.03
N GLU A 118 13.17 2.87 8.37
CA GLU A 118 12.21 3.77 8.99
C GLU A 118 11.42 3.01 10.06
N LYS A 119 11.41 3.54 11.28
CA LYS A 119 10.53 3.05 12.34
C LYS A 119 9.10 3.45 12.01
N ASP A 120 8.17 2.51 12.16
CA ASP A 120 6.76 2.84 12.16
C ASP A 120 6.49 3.79 13.32
N LYS A 121 5.90 4.96 13.04
CA LYS A 121 5.34 5.79 14.11
C LYS A 121 4.24 4.95 14.76
N GLU A 122 4.42 4.56 16.01
CA GLU A 122 3.33 4.02 16.81
C GLU A 122 2.19 5.05 16.78
N PRO A 123 0.92 4.63 16.63
CA PRO A 123 -0.19 5.55 16.71
C PRO A 123 -0.19 6.14 18.11
N GLU A 124 0.12 7.43 18.22
CA GLU A 124 -0.11 8.20 19.44
C GLU A 124 -1.59 8.05 19.78
N GLN A 125 -1.90 7.33 20.86
CA GLN A 125 -3.25 7.21 21.35
C GLN A 125 -3.70 8.60 21.76
N GLU A 126 -4.72 9.14 21.07
CA GLU A 126 -5.45 10.32 21.50
C GLU A 126 -5.89 10.09 22.95
N GLN A 127 -5.22 10.79 23.88
CA GLN A 127 -5.68 10.86 25.26
C GLN A 127 -7.02 11.59 25.24
N ASN A 128 -8.10 10.81 25.32
CA ASN A 128 -9.42 11.26 25.70
C ASN A 128 -9.31 11.99 27.05
N SER A 129 -9.14 13.31 27.02
CA SER A 129 -9.39 14.16 28.19
C SER A 129 -10.90 14.37 28.28
N SER A 130 -11.59 13.40 28.88
CA SER A 130 -12.95 13.58 29.39
C SER A 130 -12.88 14.40 30.67
N ASP A 131 -12.90 15.73 30.55
CA ASP A 131 -13.10 16.65 31.67
C ASP A 131 -14.00 17.81 31.22
N ILE A 132 -15.31 17.57 31.18
CA ILE A 132 -16.34 18.56 31.55
C ILE A 132 -17.47 17.78 32.25
N ASN A 133 -17.31 17.56 33.56
CA ASN A 133 -18.45 17.52 34.47
C ASN A 133 -18.48 18.88 35.16
N ASP A 134 -19.44 19.72 34.83
CA ASP A 134 -20.03 20.61 35.82
C ASP A 134 -21.48 20.90 35.45
N ALA A 135 -22.30 20.83 36.49
CA ALA A 135 -23.73 20.70 36.46
C ALA A 135 -24.47 21.99 36.08
N ASP A 136 -25.64 21.84 35.46
CA ASP A 136 -26.81 22.63 35.85
C ASP A 136 -28.14 21.97 35.43
N GLU A 137 -28.79 21.36 36.42
CA GLU A 137 -30.19 21.55 36.80
C GLU A 137 -31.27 21.98 35.75
N GLN A 138 -32.23 21.08 35.45
CA GLN A 138 -33.64 21.12 35.93
C GLN A 138 -34.65 20.42 35.00
N LYS A 139 -35.37 19.45 35.61
CA LYS A 139 -36.82 19.16 35.55
C LYS A 139 -37.54 19.21 34.19
N THR A 140 -38.09 18.06 33.79
CA THR A 140 -39.56 17.83 33.81
C THR A 140 -39.89 16.35 33.69
N GLU A 141 -40.56 15.81 34.71
CA GLU A 141 -41.40 14.62 34.63
C GLU A 141 -42.57 14.89 33.68
N ILE A 142 -42.83 13.99 32.72
CA ILE A 142 -44.20 13.65 32.31
C ILE A 142 -44.24 12.14 32.09
N ASP A 143 -44.97 11.49 32.99
CA ASP A 143 -45.49 10.14 32.94
C ASP A 143 -46.54 10.04 31.82
N ASN A 144 -46.48 8.98 31.00
CA ASN A 144 -47.64 8.48 30.27
C ASN A 144 -47.36 7.07 29.76
N SER A 145 -47.98 6.12 30.45
CA SER A 145 -48.40 4.82 29.94
C SER A 145 -49.12 4.95 28.59
N GLU A 146 -48.79 4.09 27.63
CA GLU A 146 -49.80 3.27 26.93
C GLU A 146 -49.16 2.21 26.01
N SER A 147 -49.80 1.06 26.08
CA SER A 147 -49.66 -0.16 25.29
C SER A 147 -49.94 0.01 23.79
N ASN A 148 -49.27 -0.81 22.98
CA ASN A 148 -49.78 -1.58 21.80
C ASN A 148 -48.53 -2.12 21.06
N SER A 149 -48.30 -3.43 20.95
CA SER A 149 -48.95 -4.44 20.08
C SER A 149 -48.81 -4.16 18.58
N ASP A 150 -48.41 -5.23 17.87
CA ASP A 150 -48.33 -5.39 16.42
C ASP A 150 -47.15 -4.67 15.73
N SER A 151 -46.45 -5.23 14.75
CA SER A 151 -46.65 -6.43 13.95
C SER A 151 -45.34 -6.76 13.21
N GLU A 152 -45.21 -8.07 12.94
CA GLU A 152 -44.55 -8.74 11.82
C GLU A 152 -43.80 -7.87 10.80
N ASN A 153 -42.52 -8.21 10.56
CA ASN A 153 -41.91 -8.00 9.24
C ASN A 153 -40.90 -9.10 8.91
N GLU A 154 -41.34 -9.95 7.98
CA GLU A 154 -40.60 -10.58 6.87
C GLU A 154 -39.09 -10.83 7.05
N GLU A 155 -38.73 -12.08 7.30
CA GLU A 155 -37.40 -12.61 6.98
C GLU A 155 -37.49 -13.69 5.91
N SER A 156 -37.36 -13.21 4.67
CA SER A 156 -36.36 -13.65 3.69
C SER A 156 -36.11 -15.16 3.56
N SER A 157 -36.61 -15.68 2.44
CA SER A 157 -36.30 -16.92 1.75
C SER A 157 -34.93 -17.57 2.02
N ALA A 158 -34.99 -18.83 2.43
CA ALA A 158 -33.86 -19.75 2.42
C ALA A 158 -33.36 -20.06 0.98
N PRO A 159 -32.06 -20.32 0.80
CA PRO A 159 -31.47 -20.67 -0.47
C PRO A 159 -31.81 -22.11 -0.90
N GLY A 160 -32.40 -22.22 -2.08
CA GLY A 160 -32.65 -23.49 -2.77
C GLY A 160 -31.36 -24.09 -3.30
N ASP A 161 -30.97 -25.15 -2.63
CA ASP A 161 -30.03 -26.21 -3.01
C ASP A 161 -30.38 -26.83 -4.38
N LYS A 162 -29.47 -26.76 -5.36
CA LYS A 162 -29.39 -27.74 -6.48
C LYS A 162 -27.95 -27.87 -7.01
N ALA A 163 -27.31 -28.92 -6.50
CA ALA A 163 -26.76 -30.06 -7.25
C ALA A 163 -25.97 -29.78 -8.54
N ALA A 164 -24.71 -30.23 -8.44
CA ALA A 164 -23.79 -30.62 -9.48
C ALA A 164 -24.41 -31.15 -10.78
N ASP A 165 -23.85 -30.68 -11.91
CA ASP A 165 -23.86 -31.43 -13.16
C ASP A 165 -22.41 -31.62 -13.61
N PHE A 166 -21.94 -32.85 -13.43
CA PHE A 166 -20.69 -33.38 -13.96
C PHE A 166 -21.07 -34.25 -15.17
N SER A 167 -20.82 -33.75 -16.37
CA SER A 167 -20.66 -34.56 -17.58
C SER A 167 -19.49 -33.94 -18.37
N ALA A 168 -18.28 -34.49 -18.30
CA ALA A 168 -17.80 -35.70 -18.95
C ALA A 168 -17.71 -35.58 -20.49
N VAL A 169 -16.45 -35.58 -20.94
CA VAL A 169 -15.95 -36.18 -22.18
C VAL A 169 -16.23 -35.42 -23.48
N GLU A 170 -15.16 -34.86 -24.06
CA GLU A 170 -14.82 -35.18 -25.45
C GLU A 170 -13.32 -34.97 -25.70
N ALA A 171 -12.69 -36.04 -26.17
CA ALA A 171 -11.32 -36.06 -26.65
C ALA A 171 -11.23 -35.33 -27.99
N TYR A 172 -10.16 -34.56 -28.21
CA TYR A 172 -9.76 -34.20 -29.57
C TYR A 172 -8.27 -34.45 -29.78
N THR A 173 -8.04 -35.22 -30.83
CA THR A 173 -6.81 -35.78 -31.39
C THR A 173 -6.17 -34.85 -32.42
N GLY A 174 -4.84 -34.93 -32.55
CA GLY A 174 -4.05 -34.52 -33.73
C GLY A 174 -3.75 -33.01 -33.81
N PHE A 175 -2.57 -32.54 -34.17
CA PHE A 175 -1.40 -33.11 -34.84
C PHE A 175 -0.14 -32.42 -34.31
#